data_AF-A0A5R9CV09-F1
#
_entry.id   AF-A0A5R9CV09-F1
#
_cell.length_a   1.000
_cell.length_b   1.000
_cell.length_c   1.000
_cell.angle_alpha   90.00
_cell.angle_beta   90.00
_cell.angle_gamma   90.00
#
_symmetry.space_group_name_H-M   'P 1'
#
loop_
_entity.id
_entity.type
_entity.pdbx_description
1 polymer ?
#
loop_
_entity_poly.entity_id
_entity_poly.type
_entity_poly.pdbx_seq_one_letter_code
_entity_poly.pdbx_strand_id
1 'polypeptide(L)'
;MGSRCKSLLKGALKCAFVLSVATVTLSGHQQISHAAAAKGSLDASESLKKAITPVQGPYGYFVDHYKENVKTNTTPDNNPAIAIFDNTFLSYWSPDGTKKNAELLQENLDKSIPITNNATQAEIDRSYLTDRRDLRYNLISGLGPYSTAFIKDADAQTDFNSVPSAPLPANSPYSSMKWADENSKLGSVVKLVDLNEASDWSSTGTPKGYIKYERPYRLSSQVKVNPYLVNVMAAAPKTDYDFPSGHTTAAFETGEALAYVFPQRYQQLITRSSEVGYDRVLAGRHSPFAVMGGRILGTAMTASTLNDPANKQLIDQAYQDAQKDLSKAADSTAKDTFANYQQNLKDYTYRLTYGFKPISSTTKPMVVPKGAEVLLKTRLPYLSDAQRREVLYTTGLPSGYPMLDDPEGWGRLNLFKAANGFGEFLTNTTVTMDASKGGYQAADTWKNAISGKGGLTKAGSGQLTLIGDNTYAGGTTVKAGTLVAQNDHAFGNGSLTLDGGTVTLSAKHVTVKGTYHQAKDATLHVNAGDRATVDGSAHLNGTLVVNGAKSKNQTVLTFSKRTGKFSHVKLEGFGKNAHVVYTNKSVKVTD
;
A
#
# COMPACT_ATOMS: atom_id res chain seq x y z
N MET A 1 -13.07 37.41 -42.07
CA MET A 1 -14.05 38.46 -42.44
C MET A 1 -15.44 37.86 -42.21
N GLY A 2 -16.02 38.06 -41.03
CA GLY A 2 -17.15 39.00 -40.79
C GLY A 2 -18.45 38.17 -40.72
N SER A 3 -19.44 38.37 -39.85
CA SER A 3 -19.76 39.36 -38.83
C SER A 3 -20.80 38.72 -37.90
N ARG A 4 -20.83 39.18 -36.64
CA ARG A 4 -21.91 38.95 -35.66
C ARG A 4 -23.25 39.54 -36.17
N CYS A 5 -24.40 39.03 -35.72
CA CYS A 5 -25.20 39.58 -34.60
C CYS A 5 -26.73 39.31 -34.71
N LYS A 6 -27.32 39.08 -33.52
CA LYS A 6 -28.67 39.44 -33.02
C LYS A 6 -29.84 38.43 -33.06
N SER A 7 -30.32 38.24 -31.83
CA SER A 7 -31.50 37.58 -31.26
C SER A 7 -32.86 37.97 -31.85
N LEU A 8 -33.89 37.14 -31.60
CA LEU A 8 -35.09 37.52 -30.81
C LEU A 8 -35.96 36.31 -30.44
N LEU A 9 -36.58 36.43 -29.26
CA LEU A 9 -37.42 35.52 -28.48
C LEU A 9 -38.72 35.04 -29.17
N LYS A 10 -39.26 33.89 -28.72
CA LYS A 10 -40.55 33.76 -27.97
C LYS A 10 -40.97 32.30 -27.75
N GLY A 11 -41.49 31.98 -26.55
CA GLY A 11 -42.26 30.76 -26.30
C GLY A 11 -42.16 30.22 -24.87
N ALA A 12 -42.87 30.85 -23.93
CA ALA A 12 -42.97 30.45 -22.53
C ALA A 12 -44.04 29.36 -22.31
N LEU A 13 -43.82 28.44 -21.37
CA LEU A 13 -44.90 27.75 -20.66
C LEU A 13 -44.69 27.90 -19.14
N LYS A 14 -45.70 28.48 -18.50
CA LYS A 14 -45.80 28.79 -17.08
C LYS A 14 -46.23 27.55 -16.29
N CYS A 15 -45.58 27.27 -15.17
CA CYS A 15 -46.23 26.67 -14.00
C CYS A 15 -45.93 27.57 -12.79
N ALA A 16 -46.99 28.13 -12.24
CA ALA A 16 -46.95 29.04 -11.10
C ALA A 16 -46.78 28.24 -9.80
N PHE A 17 -45.86 28.67 -8.94
CA PHE A 17 -45.89 28.34 -7.52
C PHE A 17 -45.96 29.65 -6.75
N VAL A 18 -47.09 29.87 -6.09
CA VAL A 18 -47.33 31.02 -5.22
C VAL A 18 -46.51 30.80 -3.95
N LEU A 19 -45.51 31.64 -3.70
CA LEU A 19 -44.79 31.67 -2.45
C LEU A 19 -45.34 32.81 -1.59
N SER A 20 -46.18 32.48 -0.61
CA SER A 20 -46.58 33.37 0.46
C SER A 20 -45.36 33.69 1.33
N VAL A 21 -44.98 34.96 1.40
CA VAL A 21 -43.91 35.45 2.28
C VAL A 21 -44.44 35.49 3.71
N ALA A 22 -44.00 34.53 4.54
CA ALA A 22 -44.04 34.67 5.99
C ALA A 22 -42.68 35.18 6.45
N THR A 23 -42.63 36.44 6.90
CA THR A 23 -41.51 36.98 7.67
C THR A 23 -41.39 36.20 8.99
N VAL A 24 -40.39 35.33 9.08
CA VAL A 24 -39.97 34.72 10.35
C VAL A 24 -38.69 35.42 10.77
N THR A 25 -38.80 36.28 11.79
CA THR A 25 -37.65 36.74 12.58
C THR A 25 -37.08 35.55 13.35
N LEU A 26 -35.97 34.97 12.87
CA LEU A 26 -35.21 33.98 13.63
C LEU A 26 -34.14 34.67 14.47
N SER A 27 -34.53 35.10 15.66
CA SER A 27 -33.63 35.15 16.81
C SER A 27 -33.71 33.79 17.52
N GLY A 28 -32.73 32.93 17.29
CA GLY A 28 -32.67 31.62 17.94
C GLY A 28 -31.34 30.91 17.68
N HIS A 29 -30.55 30.72 18.72
CA HIS A 29 -29.38 29.83 18.74
C HIS A 29 -29.81 28.43 18.28
N GLN A 30 -29.30 27.98 17.13
CA GLN A 30 -29.50 26.60 16.67
C GLN A 30 -28.58 25.68 17.49
N GLN A 31 -29.11 25.13 18.57
CA GLN A 31 -28.65 23.84 19.08
C GLN A 31 -28.97 22.78 18.01
N ILE A 32 -28.00 22.46 17.17
CA ILE A 32 -28.06 21.21 16.40
C ILE A 32 -28.02 20.08 17.43
N SER A 33 -29.16 19.41 17.60
CA SER A 33 -29.31 18.33 18.57
C SER A 33 -28.28 17.24 18.31
N HIS A 34 -27.51 16.87 19.33
CA HIS A 34 -26.47 15.83 19.25
C HIS A 34 -27.02 14.48 18.76
N ALA A 35 -28.32 14.23 18.90
CA ALA A 35 -28.99 12.99 18.48
C ALA A 35 -29.01 12.77 16.96
N ALA A 36 -29.19 13.82 16.14
CA ALA A 36 -29.23 13.68 14.67
C ALA A 36 -27.84 13.46 14.07
N ALA A 37 -26.82 14.15 14.60
CA ALA A 37 -25.42 13.93 14.24
C ALA A 37 -24.91 12.56 14.71
N ALA A 38 -25.32 12.11 15.90
CA ALA A 38 -25.02 10.76 16.40
C ALA A 38 -25.67 9.67 15.55
N LYS A 39 -26.94 9.85 15.14
CA LYS A 39 -27.64 8.91 14.26
C LYS A 39 -26.98 8.82 12.86
N GLY A 40 -26.67 9.96 12.24
CA GLY A 40 -25.95 9.98 10.95
C GLY A 40 -24.53 9.39 11.02
N SER A 41 -23.84 9.53 12.17
CA SER A 41 -22.56 8.88 12.45
C SER A 41 -22.69 7.36 12.60
N LEU A 42 -23.75 6.87 13.26
CA LEU A 42 -24.02 5.45 13.43
C LEU A 42 -24.36 4.79 12.08
N ASP A 43 -25.23 5.40 11.28
CA ASP A 43 -25.61 4.92 9.95
C ASP A 43 -24.39 4.87 9.00
N ALA A 44 -23.49 5.86 9.09
CA ALA A 44 -22.24 5.86 8.33
C ALA A 44 -21.31 4.72 8.77
N SER A 45 -21.17 4.47 10.08
CA SER A 45 -20.36 3.38 10.62
C SER A 45 -20.89 2.01 10.21
N GLU A 46 -22.20 1.80 10.25
CA GLU A 46 -22.83 0.56 9.77
C GLU A 46 -22.66 0.37 8.26
N SER A 47 -22.81 1.44 7.47
CA SER A 47 -22.59 1.39 6.02
C SER A 47 -21.13 1.04 5.67
N LEU A 48 -20.16 1.57 6.42
CA LEU A 48 -18.75 1.22 6.26
C LEU A 48 -18.51 -0.25 6.61
N LYS A 49 -18.98 -0.70 7.78
CA LYS A 49 -18.86 -2.10 8.20
C LYS A 49 -19.42 -3.05 7.14
N LYS A 50 -20.61 -2.75 6.61
CA LYS A 50 -21.23 -3.53 5.54
C LYS A 50 -20.39 -3.52 4.26
N ALA A 51 -19.87 -2.36 3.86
CA ALA A 51 -19.07 -2.22 2.63
C ALA A 51 -17.76 -3.02 2.67
N ILE A 52 -17.13 -3.11 3.85
CA ILE A 52 -15.83 -3.77 3.99
C ILE A 52 -15.91 -5.21 4.51
N THR A 53 -17.12 -5.74 4.74
CA THR A 53 -17.33 -7.10 5.25
C THR A 53 -16.66 -8.12 4.31
N PRO A 54 -15.83 -9.05 4.83
CA PRO A 54 -15.24 -10.11 4.03
C PRO A 54 -16.31 -10.96 3.32
N VAL A 55 -15.96 -11.51 2.15
CA VAL A 55 -16.78 -12.48 1.44
C VAL A 55 -16.10 -13.84 1.51
N GLN A 56 -16.89 -14.91 1.65
CA GLN A 56 -16.39 -16.29 1.65
C GLN A 56 -16.26 -16.82 0.22
N GLY A 57 -15.18 -17.58 -0.02
CA GLY A 57 -15.05 -18.43 -1.20
C GLY A 57 -15.81 -19.75 -1.04
N PRO A 58 -15.78 -20.62 -2.07
CA PRO A 58 -16.44 -21.94 -2.02
C PRO A 58 -15.84 -22.87 -0.95
N TYR A 59 -14.63 -22.58 -0.49
CA TYR A 59 -13.89 -23.28 0.58
C TYR A 59 -13.99 -22.56 1.93
N GLY A 60 -14.91 -21.61 2.10
CA GLY A 60 -14.95 -20.73 3.27
C GLY A 60 -13.97 -19.57 3.15
N TYR A 61 -13.27 -19.23 4.23
CA TYR A 61 -12.21 -18.21 4.19
C TYR A 61 -10.84 -18.89 4.09
N PHE A 62 -9.96 -18.45 3.19
CA PHE A 62 -8.66 -19.09 3.01
C PHE A 62 -7.88 -19.17 4.33
N VAL A 63 -7.88 -18.09 5.12
CA VAL A 63 -7.18 -18.02 6.41
C VAL A 63 -7.66 -19.03 7.45
N ASP A 64 -8.89 -19.53 7.33
CA ASP A 64 -9.44 -20.53 8.25
C ASP A 64 -9.14 -21.96 7.77
N HIS A 65 -8.90 -22.15 6.47
CA HIS A 65 -8.77 -23.46 5.83
C HIS A 65 -7.39 -23.72 5.22
N TYR A 66 -6.41 -22.81 5.31
CA TYR A 66 -5.12 -22.91 4.62
C TYR A 66 -4.35 -24.21 4.90
N LYS A 67 -4.53 -24.83 6.08
CA LYS A 67 -3.95 -26.12 6.46
C LYS A 67 -4.52 -27.31 5.68
N GLU A 68 -5.54 -27.11 4.87
CA GLU A 68 -6.06 -28.12 3.95
C GLU A 68 -5.24 -28.19 2.65
N ASN A 69 -4.25 -27.32 2.45
CA ASN A 69 -3.31 -27.45 1.35
C ASN A 69 -2.28 -28.56 1.61
N VAL A 70 -2.73 -29.82 1.50
CA VAL A 70 -1.92 -31.03 1.72
C VAL A 70 -1.91 -31.93 0.49
N LYS A 71 -0.95 -32.86 0.45
CA LYS A 71 -0.80 -33.82 -0.66
C LYS A 71 -2.00 -34.74 -0.86
N THR A 72 -2.83 -34.96 0.16
CA THR A 72 -4.06 -35.77 0.08
C THR A 72 -5.26 -35.01 -0.48
N ASN A 73 -5.24 -33.67 -0.43
CA ASN A 73 -6.34 -32.82 -0.87
C ASN A 73 -5.98 -32.26 -2.25
N THR A 74 -6.40 -32.95 -3.32
CA THR A 74 -5.86 -32.74 -4.66
C THR A 74 -6.83 -32.05 -5.63
N THR A 75 -7.97 -31.55 -5.14
CA THR A 75 -9.03 -30.95 -5.96
C THR A 75 -9.49 -29.59 -5.41
N PRO A 76 -10.14 -28.72 -6.20
CA PRO A 76 -10.70 -27.47 -5.69
C PRO A 76 -11.66 -27.69 -4.51
N ASP A 77 -12.49 -28.74 -4.57
CA ASP A 77 -13.51 -29.03 -3.55
C ASP A 77 -12.94 -29.28 -2.14
N ASN A 78 -11.66 -29.64 -2.02
CA ASN A 78 -11.02 -29.97 -0.74
C ASN A 78 -9.69 -29.26 -0.49
N ASN A 79 -9.23 -28.41 -1.41
CA ASN A 79 -7.97 -27.69 -1.26
C ASN A 79 -8.13 -26.20 -1.64
N PRO A 80 -8.06 -25.30 -0.64
CA PRO A 80 -8.24 -23.86 -0.89
C PRO A 80 -7.12 -23.27 -1.75
N ALA A 81 -5.92 -23.84 -1.77
CA ALA A 81 -4.83 -23.41 -2.65
C ALA A 81 -5.05 -23.75 -4.13
N ILE A 82 -6.05 -24.57 -4.43
CA ILE A 82 -6.55 -24.81 -5.78
C ILE A 82 -7.77 -23.93 -6.05
N ALA A 83 -8.76 -23.96 -5.16
CA ALA A 83 -10.04 -23.28 -5.34
C ALA A 83 -9.97 -21.76 -5.33
N ILE A 84 -8.93 -21.16 -4.73
CA ILE A 84 -8.64 -19.72 -4.86
C ILE A 84 -8.54 -19.26 -6.33
N PHE A 85 -8.33 -20.19 -7.27
CA PHE A 85 -8.23 -19.91 -8.70
C PHE A 85 -9.48 -20.28 -9.52
N ASP A 86 -10.58 -20.72 -8.90
CA ASP A 86 -11.80 -21.21 -9.59
C ASP A 86 -12.39 -20.17 -10.55
N ASN A 87 -12.56 -18.94 -10.08
CA ASN A 87 -13.12 -17.83 -10.86
C ASN A 87 -12.08 -17.08 -11.70
N THR A 88 -10.82 -17.54 -11.69
CA THR A 88 -9.73 -16.91 -12.43
C THR A 88 -9.06 -17.92 -13.34
N PHE A 89 -7.90 -18.46 -12.98
CA PHE A 89 -7.11 -19.30 -13.88
C PHE A 89 -7.86 -20.55 -14.36
N LEU A 90 -8.63 -21.20 -13.48
CA LEU A 90 -9.43 -22.39 -13.81
C LEU A 90 -10.66 -22.07 -14.69
N SER A 91 -11.00 -20.80 -14.84
CA SER A 91 -11.98 -20.33 -15.84
C SER A 91 -11.36 -20.15 -17.24
N TYR A 92 -10.03 -20.02 -17.34
CA TYR A 92 -9.31 -19.88 -18.61
C TYR A 92 -8.76 -21.22 -19.12
N TRP A 93 -8.43 -22.13 -18.20
CA TRP A 93 -7.76 -23.40 -18.46
C TRP A 93 -8.43 -24.56 -17.71
N SER A 94 -8.48 -25.74 -18.34
CA SER A 94 -8.90 -26.99 -17.71
C SER A 94 -7.71 -27.94 -17.50
N PRO A 95 -7.60 -28.63 -16.36
CA PRO A 95 -6.61 -29.69 -16.11
C PRO A 95 -6.51 -30.80 -17.18
N ASP A 96 -7.58 -31.01 -17.96
CA ASP A 96 -7.64 -31.98 -19.06
C ASP A 96 -6.93 -31.51 -20.35
N GLY A 97 -6.46 -30.26 -20.40
CA GLY A 97 -5.83 -29.66 -21.59
C GLY A 97 -6.70 -28.63 -22.31
N THR A 98 -7.97 -28.48 -21.93
CA THR A 98 -8.91 -27.60 -22.62
C THR A 98 -8.61 -26.13 -22.35
N LYS A 99 -8.43 -25.34 -23.42
CA LYS A 99 -8.28 -23.89 -23.39
C LYS A 99 -9.65 -23.21 -23.37
N LYS A 100 -10.23 -23.02 -22.18
CA LYS A 100 -11.55 -22.37 -22.00
C LYS A 100 -11.56 -20.91 -22.48
N ASN A 101 -10.42 -20.22 -22.38
CA ASN A 101 -10.20 -18.90 -22.98
C ASN A 101 -8.86 -18.88 -23.74
N ALA A 102 -8.87 -19.36 -24.98
CA ALA A 102 -7.66 -19.52 -25.79
C ALA A 102 -6.97 -18.19 -26.11
N GLU A 103 -7.73 -17.12 -26.38
CA GLU A 103 -7.17 -15.79 -26.68
C GLU A 103 -6.41 -15.22 -25.48
N LEU A 104 -6.97 -15.32 -24.28
CA LEU A 104 -6.31 -14.81 -23.08
C LEU A 104 -5.07 -15.63 -22.69
N LEU A 105 -5.12 -16.96 -22.88
CA LEU A 105 -3.95 -17.82 -22.69
C LEU A 105 -2.85 -17.52 -23.72
N GLN A 106 -3.24 -17.17 -24.96
CA GLN A 106 -2.29 -16.71 -25.97
C GLN A 106 -1.70 -15.34 -25.60
N GLU A 107 -2.49 -14.37 -25.15
CA GLU A 107 -1.98 -13.07 -24.66
C GLU A 107 -0.97 -13.27 -23.51
N ASN A 108 -1.22 -14.21 -22.60
CA ASN A 108 -0.28 -14.55 -21.53
C ASN A 108 1.07 -15.09 -22.04
N LEU A 109 1.04 -15.91 -23.09
CA LEU A 109 2.25 -16.34 -23.77
C LEU A 109 2.94 -15.17 -24.50
N ASP A 110 2.16 -14.36 -25.21
CA ASP A 110 2.64 -13.22 -25.99
C ASP A 110 3.28 -12.14 -25.12
N LYS A 111 2.86 -11.98 -23.86
CA LYS A 111 3.56 -11.10 -22.90
C LYS A 111 4.89 -11.67 -22.41
N SER A 112 5.04 -12.99 -22.35
CA SER A 112 6.32 -13.63 -21.96
C SER A 112 7.41 -13.41 -23.00
N ILE A 113 7.04 -13.38 -24.28
CA ILE A 113 7.97 -13.25 -25.42
C ILE A 113 8.80 -11.95 -25.34
N PRO A 114 8.23 -10.73 -25.33
CA PRO A 114 9.02 -9.50 -25.29
C PRO A 114 9.79 -9.34 -23.96
N ILE A 115 9.27 -9.85 -22.83
CA ILE A 115 9.99 -9.82 -21.55
C ILE A 115 11.29 -10.62 -21.65
N THR A 116 11.22 -11.85 -22.17
CA THR A 116 12.42 -12.71 -22.35
C THR A 116 13.34 -12.21 -23.44
N ASN A 117 12.80 -11.65 -24.53
CA ASN A 117 13.61 -11.22 -25.68
C ASN A 117 14.34 -9.90 -25.47
N ASN A 118 13.86 -9.04 -24.58
CA ASN A 118 14.43 -7.71 -24.31
C ASN A 118 15.15 -7.62 -22.96
N ALA A 119 15.42 -8.76 -22.30
CA ALA A 119 16.14 -8.81 -21.04
C ALA A 119 17.55 -8.23 -21.19
N THR A 120 17.91 -7.28 -20.33
CA THR A 120 19.28 -6.77 -20.23
C THR A 120 20.20 -7.83 -19.63
N GLN A 121 21.52 -7.71 -19.83
CA GLN A 121 22.47 -8.66 -19.21
C GLN A 121 22.35 -8.70 -17.68
N ALA A 122 22.12 -7.56 -17.03
CA ALA A 122 21.92 -7.50 -15.58
C ALA A 122 20.64 -8.26 -15.14
N GLU A 123 19.58 -8.24 -15.94
CA GLU A 123 18.36 -9.02 -15.68
C GLU A 123 18.55 -10.52 -15.94
N ILE A 124 19.34 -10.88 -16.95
CA ILE A 124 19.74 -12.27 -17.20
C ILE A 124 20.54 -12.80 -16.00
N ASP A 125 21.52 -12.05 -15.51
CA ASP A 125 22.34 -12.43 -14.36
C ASP A 125 21.50 -12.54 -13.08
N ARG A 126 20.64 -11.55 -12.82
CA ARG A 126 19.74 -11.54 -11.65
C ARG A 126 18.74 -12.69 -11.69
N SER A 127 18.14 -12.97 -12.85
CA SER A 127 17.16 -14.05 -12.99
C SER A 127 17.78 -15.43 -12.83
N TYR A 128 19.04 -15.61 -13.24
CA TYR A 128 19.81 -16.81 -12.92
C TYR A 128 20.02 -16.95 -11.40
N LEU A 129 20.54 -15.92 -10.73
CA LEU A 129 20.78 -15.99 -9.28
C LEU A 129 19.49 -16.27 -8.51
N THR A 130 18.39 -15.66 -8.95
CA THR A 130 17.05 -15.90 -8.39
C THR A 130 16.53 -17.32 -8.66
N ASP A 131 16.94 -17.98 -9.75
CA ASP A 131 16.65 -19.40 -10.01
C ASP A 131 17.44 -20.35 -9.13
N ARG A 132 18.70 -20.02 -8.83
CA ARG A 132 19.61 -20.98 -8.21
C ARG A 132 19.70 -20.89 -6.69
N ARG A 133 19.62 -19.67 -6.15
CA ARG A 133 19.70 -19.41 -4.70
C ARG A 133 18.50 -20.00 -3.97
N ASP A 134 18.69 -20.26 -2.68
CA ASP A 134 17.57 -20.41 -1.76
C ASP A 134 16.60 -19.22 -1.88
N LEU A 135 15.31 -19.52 -1.93
CA LEU A 135 14.26 -18.57 -2.22
C LEU A 135 14.24 -17.43 -1.21
N ARG A 136 14.50 -17.74 0.07
CA ARG A 136 14.45 -16.76 1.18
C ARG A 136 15.62 -15.79 1.11
N TYR A 137 16.81 -16.29 0.79
CA TYR A 137 18.02 -15.46 0.66
C TYR A 137 17.86 -14.36 -0.40
N ASN A 138 17.09 -14.62 -1.47
CA ASN A 138 16.85 -13.64 -2.55
C ASN A 138 16.16 -12.34 -2.07
N LEU A 139 15.49 -12.35 -0.92
CA LEU A 139 14.72 -11.22 -0.42
C LEU A 139 15.54 -10.30 0.49
N ILE A 140 16.70 -10.77 1.00
CA ILE A 140 17.58 -10.00 1.88
C ILE A 140 17.99 -8.67 1.24
N SER A 141 18.18 -8.63 -0.09
CA SER A 141 18.52 -7.39 -0.79
C SER A 141 17.44 -6.30 -0.70
N GLY A 142 16.18 -6.65 -0.40
CA GLY A 142 15.10 -5.69 -0.15
C GLY A 142 15.31 -4.87 1.13
N LEU A 143 16.10 -5.38 2.08
CA LEU A 143 16.49 -4.67 3.29
C LEU A 143 17.45 -3.50 3.01
N GLY A 144 18.06 -3.43 1.82
CA GLY A 144 18.92 -2.33 1.39
C GLY A 144 20.05 -2.05 2.39
N PRO A 145 20.11 -0.86 3.02
CA PRO A 145 21.15 -0.52 4.00
C PRO A 145 21.29 -1.50 5.18
N TYR A 146 20.28 -2.32 5.43
CA TYR A 146 20.27 -3.28 6.54
C TYR A 146 20.68 -4.69 6.12
N SER A 147 20.94 -4.96 4.83
CA SER A 147 21.20 -6.31 4.33
C SER A 147 22.46 -6.93 4.94
N THR A 148 23.55 -6.16 5.07
CA THR A 148 24.81 -6.66 5.65
C THR A 148 24.65 -7.07 7.11
N ALA A 149 23.96 -6.23 7.89
CA ALA A 149 23.65 -6.52 9.29
C ALA A 149 22.72 -7.73 9.42
N PHE A 150 21.70 -7.83 8.57
CA PHE A 150 20.82 -9.00 8.55
C PHE A 150 21.58 -10.28 8.23
N ILE A 151 22.43 -10.28 7.19
CA ILE A 151 23.24 -11.45 6.81
C ILE A 151 24.08 -11.92 8.00
N LYS A 152 24.74 -10.99 8.69
CA LYS A 152 25.54 -11.30 9.86
C LYS A 152 24.69 -11.83 11.03
N ASP A 153 23.62 -11.12 11.39
CA ASP A 153 22.86 -11.39 12.60
C ASP A 153 21.92 -12.61 12.45
N ALA A 154 21.54 -12.96 11.22
CA ALA A 154 20.78 -14.17 10.89
C ALA A 154 21.68 -15.37 10.54
N ASP A 155 23.01 -15.18 10.46
CA ASP A 155 23.96 -16.13 9.86
C ASP A 155 23.47 -16.63 8.49
N ALA A 156 23.09 -15.69 7.61
CA ALA A 156 22.50 -16.00 6.32
C ALA A 156 23.58 -16.38 5.28
N GLN A 157 23.33 -17.45 4.52
CA GLN A 157 24.33 -18.04 3.62
C GLN A 157 23.77 -18.32 2.23
N THR A 158 24.65 -18.28 1.23
CA THR A 158 24.33 -18.67 -0.14
C THR A 158 25.55 -19.28 -0.82
N ASP A 159 25.32 -20.33 -1.61
CA ASP A 159 26.31 -21.01 -2.46
C ASP A 159 26.42 -20.37 -3.86
N PHE A 160 25.46 -19.53 -4.25
CA PHE A 160 25.45 -18.85 -5.55
C PHE A 160 25.85 -17.37 -5.41
N ASN A 161 27.15 -17.12 -5.37
CA ASN A 161 27.71 -15.76 -5.24
C ASN A 161 28.05 -15.09 -6.58
N SER A 162 28.01 -15.84 -7.69
CA SER A 162 28.34 -15.37 -9.03
C SER A 162 27.50 -16.05 -10.11
N VAL A 163 27.52 -15.50 -11.32
CA VAL A 163 26.96 -16.13 -12.53
C VAL A 163 28.01 -17.02 -13.20
N PRO A 164 27.60 -18.12 -13.86
CA PRO A 164 28.53 -19.01 -14.55
C PRO A 164 29.00 -18.38 -15.86
N SER A 165 30.16 -18.81 -16.35
CA SER A 165 30.70 -18.38 -17.65
C SER A 165 30.10 -19.12 -18.85
N ALA A 166 29.35 -20.20 -18.60
CA ALA A 166 28.73 -21.06 -19.60
C ALA A 166 27.41 -21.64 -19.07
N PRO A 167 26.55 -22.22 -19.94
CA PRO A 167 25.34 -22.93 -19.50
C PRO A 167 25.62 -24.02 -18.47
N LEU A 168 24.78 -24.10 -17.44
CA LEU A 168 24.87 -25.16 -16.43
C LEU A 168 24.62 -26.55 -17.07
N PRO A 169 25.22 -27.63 -16.54
CA PRO A 169 24.82 -28.99 -16.87
C PRO A 169 23.32 -29.27 -16.61
N ALA A 170 22.74 -30.21 -17.35
CA ALA A 170 21.33 -30.58 -17.30
C ALA A 170 20.79 -30.86 -15.87
N ASN A 171 21.57 -31.56 -15.06
CA ASN A 171 21.16 -32.03 -13.72
C ASN A 171 21.77 -31.20 -12.58
N SER A 172 22.15 -29.94 -12.85
CA SER A 172 22.71 -29.08 -11.81
C SER A 172 21.73 -28.87 -10.65
N PRO A 173 22.13 -29.20 -9.40
CA PRO A 173 21.25 -29.14 -8.24
C PRO A 173 21.00 -27.69 -7.82
N TYR A 174 19.78 -27.40 -7.36
CA TYR A 174 19.47 -26.15 -6.67
C TYR A 174 20.32 -26.02 -5.40
N SER A 175 20.32 -24.83 -4.79
CA SER A 175 20.97 -24.66 -3.49
C SER A 175 20.50 -25.70 -2.49
N SER A 176 21.45 -26.35 -1.81
CA SER A 176 21.19 -27.22 -0.66
C SER A 176 21.65 -26.57 0.65
N MET A 177 22.06 -25.30 0.57
CA MET A 177 22.57 -24.55 1.72
C MET A 177 21.39 -24.07 2.57
N LYS A 178 21.50 -24.21 3.90
CA LYS A 178 20.55 -23.58 4.80
C LYS A 178 20.69 -22.06 4.67
N TRP A 179 19.59 -21.37 4.38
CA TRP A 179 19.63 -19.95 4.05
C TRP A 179 20.04 -19.05 5.22
N ALA A 180 19.78 -19.48 6.47
CA ALA A 180 20.08 -18.77 7.72
C ALA A 180 20.02 -19.71 8.93
N ASP A 181 20.54 -19.30 10.10
CA ASP A 181 20.47 -20.08 11.34
C ASP A 181 19.34 -19.63 12.28
N GLU A 182 18.54 -20.58 12.73
CA GLU A 182 17.43 -20.39 13.67
C GLU A 182 17.89 -20.15 15.12
N ASN A 183 19.16 -20.42 15.42
CA ASN A 183 19.79 -20.13 16.70
C ASN A 183 20.65 -18.85 16.68
N SER A 184 20.67 -18.16 15.53
CA SER A 184 21.35 -16.88 15.38
C SER A 184 20.68 -15.77 16.22
N LYS A 185 21.28 -14.58 16.20
CA LYS A 185 20.73 -13.40 16.86
C LYS A 185 19.36 -13.01 16.31
N LEU A 186 19.09 -13.24 15.04
CA LEU A 186 17.78 -13.09 14.40
C LEU A 186 17.04 -14.41 14.24
N GLY A 187 17.36 -15.42 15.05
CA GLY A 187 16.81 -16.78 14.92
C GLY A 187 15.28 -16.85 14.97
N SER A 188 14.60 -15.98 15.72
CA SER A 188 13.14 -15.87 15.72
C SER A 188 12.56 -15.36 14.40
N VAL A 189 13.27 -14.44 13.72
CA VAL A 189 12.92 -13.98 12.36
C VAL A 189 13.11 -15.10 11.36
N VAL A 190 14.22 -15.84 11.46
CA VAL A 190 14.50 -17.00 10.60
C VAL A 190 13.40 -18.05 10.75
N LYS A 191 13.05 -18.42 11.99
CA LYS A 191 11.95 -19.34 12.31
C LYS A 191 10.61 -18.88 11.74
N LEU A 192 10.29 -17.59 11.82
CA LEU A 192 9.03 -17.08 11.26
C LEU A 192 9.00 -17.17 9.73
N VAL A 193 10.11 -16.84 9.07
CA VAL A 193 10.22 -16.96 7.61
C VAL A 193 10.13 -18.45 7.19
N ASP A 194 10.81 -19.34 7.90
CA ASP A 194 10.76 -20.79 7.64
C ASP A 194 9.37 -21.36 7.88
N LEU A 195 8.69 -20.93 8.93
CA LEU A 195 7.29 -21.29 9.17
C LEU A 195 6.36 -20.83 8.03
N ASN A 196 6.66 -19.70 7.40
CA ASN A 196 5.80 -19.16 6.36
C ASN A 196 6.04 -19.78 4.97
N GLU A 197 7.25 -20.27 4.68
CA GLU A 197 7.63 -20.80 3.36
C GLU A 197 7.83 -22.33 3.35
N ALA A 198 8.37 -22.90 4.43
CA ALA A 198 8.69 -24.32 4.54
C ALA A 198 7.64 -25.13 5.33
N SER A 199 6.46 -24.56 5.58
CA SER A 199 5.38 -25.31 6.23
C SER A 199 4.80 -26.40 5.32
N ASP A 200 4.18 -27.41 5.94
CA ASP A 200 3.45 -28.48 5.23
C ASP A 200 2.33 -27.93 4.33
N TRP A 201 1.88 -26.70 4.57
CA TRP A 201 0.73 -26.06 3.93
C TRP A 201 1.13 -25.04 2.85
N SER A 202 2.41 -24.69 2.72
CA SER A 202 2.92 -23.67 1.76
C SER A 202 3.13 -24.19 0.35
N SER A 203 2.97 -25.50 0.13
CA SER A 203 3.41 -26.13 -1.12
C SER A 203 2.55 -25.73 -2.32
N THR A 204 3.21 -25.33 -3.41
CA THR A 204 2.56 -25.21 -4.74
C THR A 204 2.51 -26.53 -5.51
N GLY A 205 3.08 -27.62 -4.97
CA GLY A 205 3.14 -28.91 -5.62
C GLY A 205 1.76 -29.52 -5.87
N THR A 206 0.88 -29.49 -4.87
CA THR A 206 -0.49 -30.00 -5.00
C THR A 206 -1.31 -29.19 -6.03
N PRO A 207 -1.35 -27.83 -5.97
CA PRO A 207 -1.97 -27.04 -7.02
C PRO A 207 -1.43 -27.30 -8.43
N LYS A 208 -0.10 -27.39 -8.59
CA LYS A 208 0.53 -27.72 -9.88
C LYS A 208 0.10 -29.09 -10.40
N GLY A 209 0.06 -30.08 -9.51
CA GLY A 209 -0.33 -31.45 -9.85
C GLY A 209 -1.77 -31.56 -10.34
N TYR A 210 -2.68 -30.71 -9.84
CA TYR A 210 -4.03 -30.60 -10.35
C TYR A 210 -4.10 -29.80 -11.65
N ILE A 211 -3.52 -28.59 -11.70
CA ILE A 211 -3.73 -27.62 -12.79
C ILE A 211 -3.01 -28.01 -14.08
N LYS A 212 -1.80 -28.58 -13.98
CA LYS A 212 -1.03 -29.13 -15.12
C LYS A 212 -0.79 -28.18 -16.30
N TYR A 213 -0.74 -26.87 -16.07
CA TYR A 213 -0.48 -25.89 -17.13
C TYR A 213 0.99 -25.94 -17.57
N GLU A 214 1.24 -25.95 -18.87
CA GLU A 214 2.58 -26.11 -19.44
C GLU A 214 3.41 -24.83 -19.40
N ARG A 215 4.74 -24.97 -19.26
CA ARG A 215 5.69 -23.84 -19.20
C ARG A 215 5.77 -23.06 -20.51
N PRO A 216 5.93 -21.73 -20.46
CA PRO A 216 5.88 -20.89 -21.66
C PRO A 216 6.98 -21.23 -22.69
N TYR A 217 8.19 -21.61 -22.26
CA TYR A 217 9.26 -22.03 -23.18
C TYR A 217 8.95 -23.34 -23.93
N ARG A 218 8.02 -24.15 -23.44
CA ARG A 218 7.55 -25.36 -24.13
C ARG A 218 6.37 -25.06 -25.07
N LEU A 219 5.55 -24.07 -24.72
CA LEU A 219 4.44 -23.60 -25.54
C LEU A 219 4.90 -22.83 -26.78
N SER A 220 6.04 -22.13 -26.72
CA SER A 220 6.60 -21.41 -27.88
C SER A 220 8.12 -21.26 -27.80
N SER A 221 8.79 -21.55 -28.90
CA SER A 221 10.24 -21.32 -29.08
C SER A 221 10.62 -19.84 -29.08
N GLN A 222 9.66 -18.93 -29.20
CA GLN A 222 9.91 -17.49 -29.11
C GLN A 222 10.15 -17.02 -27.68
N VAL A 223 9.76 -17.81 -26.67
CA VAL A 223 10.09 -17.52 -25.27
C VAL A 223 11.54 -17.94 -25.03
N LYS A 224 12.42 -16.97 -24.86
CA LYS A 224 13.85 -17.24 -24.66
C LYS A 224 14.11 -17.70 -23.23
N VAL A 225 14.79 -18.84 -23.11
CA VAL A 225 15.30 -19.33 -21.83
C VAL A 225 16.56 -18.57 -21.45
N ASN A 226 16.74 -18.29 -20.16
CA ASN A 226 17.98 -17.72 -19.64
C ASN A 226 19.19 -18.57 -20.13
N PRO A 227 20.22 -17.96 -20.75
CA PRO A 227 21.33 -18.69 -21.37
C PRO A 227 22.07 -19.62 -20.38
N TYR A 228 22.13 -19.28 -19.10
CA TYR A 228 22.79 -20.11 -18.09
C TYR A 228 21.97 -21.36 -17.72
N LEU A 229 20.67 -21.37 -18.01
CA LEU A 229 19.72 -22.39 -17.59
C LEU A 229 19.25 -23.29 -18.74
N VAL A 230 19.71 -23.08 -19.99
CA VAL A 230 19.18 -23.76 -21.18
C VAL A 230 19.18 -25.28 -21.06
N ASN A 231 20.28 -25.89 -20.59
CA ASN A 231 20.35 -27.35 -20.45
C ASN A 231 19.49 -27.84 -19.28
N VAL A 232 19.44 -27.08 -18.18
CA VAL A 232 18.60 -27.40 -17.01
C VAL A 232 17.13 -27.39 -17.38
N MET A 233 16.69 -26.40 -18.16
CA MET A 233 15.29 -26.33 -18.61
C MET A 233 14.97 -27.39 -19.65
N ALA A 234 15.90 -27.68 -20.56
CA ALA A 234 15.73 -28.75 -21.55
C ALA A 234 15.58 -30.14 -20.89
N ALA A 235 16.28 -30.38 -19.77
CA ALA A 235 16.23 -31.64 -19.04
C ALA A 235 15.06 -31.75 -18.04
N ALA A 236 14.32 -30.67 -17.80
CA ALA A 236 13.23 -30.66 -16.83
C ALA A 236 12.10 -31.64 -17.23
N PRO A 237 11.54 -32.42 -16.28
CA PRO A 237 10.51 -33.41 -16.59
C PRO A 237 9.24 -32.76 -17.14
N LYS A 238 8.44 -33.51 -17.92
CA LYS A 238 7.16 -33.01 -18.47
C LYS A 238 6.15 -32.59 -17.39
N THR A 239 6.25 -33.17 -16.20
CA THR A 239 5.45 -32.83 -15.01
C THR A 239 5.90 -31.54 -14.31
N ASP A 240 6.96 -30.89 -14.80
CA ASP A 240 7.38 -29.58 -14.32
C ASP A 240 6.46 -28.49 -14.89
N TYR A 241 5.36 -28.21 -14.18
CA TYR A 241 4.27 -27.32 -14.61
C TYR A 241 4.51 -25.84 -14.28
N ASP A 242 3.84 -24.96 -15.01
CA ASP A 242 3.92 -23.51 -14.90
C ASP A 242 3.15 -22.97 -13.69
N PHE A 243 1.84 -23.22 -13.60
CA PHE A 243 0.95 -22.49 -12.71
C PHE A 243 0.63 -23.24 -11.40
N PRO A 244 0.59 -22.57 -10.22
CA PRO A 244 1.13 -21.23 -9.95
C PRO A 244 2.67 -21.27 -9.78
N SER A 245 3.35 -20.13 -9.84
CA SER A 245 4.82 -20.07 -9.65
C SER A 245 5.22 -20.26 -8.19
N GLY A 246 5.85 -21.39 -7.87
CA GLY A 246 6.34 -21.67 -6.50
C GLY A 246 7.42 -20.70 -6.01
N HIS A 247 8.33 -20.27 -6.89
CA HIS A 247 9.33 -19.26 -6.53
C HIS A 247 8.68 -17.91 -6.20
N THR A 248 7.58 -17.57 -6.87
CA THR A 248 6.86 -16.33 -6.56
C THR A 248 6.08 -16.47 -5.26
N THR A 249 5.44 -17.61 -5.01
CA THR A 249 4.77 -17.91 -3.74
C THR A 249 5.72 -17.75 -2.56
N ALA A 250 6.86 -18.44 -2.59
CA ALA A 250 7.91 -18.32 -1.57
C ALA A 250 8.46 -16.90 -1.42
N ALA A 251 8.54 -16.14 -2.51
CA ALA A 251 9.03 -14.77 -2.46
C ALA A 251 8.07 -13.82 -1.74
N PHE A 252 6.77 -13.95 -1.98
CA PHE A 252 5.76 -13.19 -1.23
C PHE A 252 5.67 -13.68 0.22
N GLU A 253 5.77 -14.99 0.48
CA GLU A 253 5.83 -15.54 1.84
C GLU A 253 7.01 -14.97 2.64
N THR A 254 8.20 -15.03 2.07
CA THR A 254 9.40 -14.49 2.72
C THR A 254 9.31 -12.97 2.86
N GLY A 255 9.00 -12.27 1.76
CA GLY A 255 9.08 -10.83 1.70
C GLY A 255 8.01 -10.13 2.56
N GLU A 256 6.80 -10.68 2.62
CA GLU A 256 5.73 -10.17 3.48
C GLU A 256 6.01 -10.47 4.97
N ALA A 257 6.57 -11.64 5.30
CA ALA A 257 7.01 -11.94 6.68
C ALA A 257 8.14 -10.98 7.13
N LEU A 258 9.14 -10.75 6.27
CA LEU A 258 10.20 -9.76 6.53
C LEU A 258 9.63 -8.34 6.64
N ALA A 259 8.67 -7.97 5.78
CA ALA A 259 8.02 -6.67 5.83
C ALA A 259 7.19 -6.47 7.10
N TYR A 260 6.60 -7.55 7.63
CA TYR A 260 5.91 -7.54 8.91
C TYR A 260 6.88 -7.29 10.07
N VAL A 261 8.02 -7.99 10.15
CA VAL A 261 8.97 -7.82 11.26
C VAL A 261 9.83 -6.55 11.12
N PHE A 262 10.02 -6.06 9.89
CA PHE A 262 10.85 -4.88 9.59
C PHE A 262 10.14 -3.88 8.65
N PRO A 263 9.06 -3.22 9.12
CA PRO A 263 8.19 -2.38 8.28
C PRO A 263 8.88 -1.11 7.73
N GLN A 264 10.06 -0.75 8.25
CA GLN A 264 10.92 0.31 7.71
C GLN A 264 11.28 0.10 6.24
N ARG A 265 11.26 -1.15 5.76
CA ARG A 265 11.57 -1.54 4.38
C ARG A 265 10.37 -2.20 3.68
N TYR A 266 9.15 -1.98 4.19
CA TYR A 266 7.93 -2.67 3.72
C TYR A 266 7.77 -2.63 2.20
N GLN A 267 7.76 -1.43 1.61
CA GLN A 267 7.56 -1.25 0.18
C GLN A 267 8.69 -1.86 -0.66
N GLN A 268 9.93 -1.81 -0.18
CA GLN A 268 11.09 -2.38 -0.86
C GLN A 268 11.05 -3.90 -0.85
N LEU A 269 10.68 -4.52 0.28
CA LEU A 269 10.54 -5.98 0.40
C LEU A 269 9.41 -6.50 -0.48
N ILE A 270 8.25 -5.83 -0.50
CA ILE A 270 7.14 -6.18 -1.40
C ILE A 270 7.53 -5.99 -2.87
N THR A 271 8.30 -4.94 -3.20
CA THR A 271 8.82 -4.73 -4.56
C THR A 271 9.80 -5.83 -4.96
N ARG A 272 10.73 -6.21 -4.07
CA ARG A 272 11.67 -7.32 -4.33
C ARG A 272 10.95 -8.65 -4.48
N SER A 273 9.90 -8.89 -3.71
CA SER A 273 9.04 -10.09 -3.87
C SER A 273 8.43 -10.17 -5.27
N SER A 274 7.89 -9.05 -5.76
CA SER A 274 7.38 -8.98 -7.14
C SER A 274 8.48 -9.14 -8.20
N GLU A 275 9.69 -8.65 -7.91
CA GLU A 275 10.84 -8.76 -8.82
C GLU A 275 11.31 -10.21 -8.96
N VAL A 276 11.32 -10.99 -7.87
CA VAL A 276 11.59 -12.44 -7.93
C VAL A 276 10.61 -13.15 -8.86
N GLY A 277 9.33 -12.75 -8.83
CA GLY A 277 8.34 -13.22 -9.79
C GLY A 277 8.66 -12.82 -11.22
N TYR A 278 8.96 -11.54 -11.45
CA TYR A 278 9.36 -11.01 -12.77
C TYR A 278 10.61 -11.72 -13.32
N ASP A 279 11.59 -12.03 -12.47
CA ASP A 279 12.79 -12.80 -12.79
C ASP A 279 12.45 -14.20 -13.32
N ARG A 280 11.30 -14.78 -12.95
CA ARG A 280 10.88 -16.09 -13.48
C ARG A 280 10.36 -16.00 -14.90
N VAL A 281 9.74 -14.87 -15.24
CA VAL A 281 9.34 -14.57 -16.62
C VAL A 281 10.57 -14.28 -17.47
N LEU A 282 11.50 -13.46 -16.97
CA LEU A 282 12.79 -13.20 -17.62
C LEU A 282 13.58 -14.49 -17.89
N ALA A 283 13.53 -15.44 -16.96
CA ALA A 283 14.20 -16.72 -17.15
C ALA A 283 13.58 -17.60 -18.24
N GLY A 284 12.39 -17.26 -18.74
CA GLY A 284 11.57 -18.07 -19.64
C GLY A 284 10.85 -19.22 -18.94
N ARG A 285 10.94 -19.32 -17.61
CA ARG A 285 10.46 -20.49 -16.85
C ARG A 285 8.98 -20.40 -16.50
N HIS A 286 8.49 -19.21 -16.16
CA HIS A 286 7.09 -18.98 -15.75
C HIS A 286 6.39 -17.90 -16.58
N SER A 287 5.08 -18.08 -16.81
CA SER A 287 4.26 -17.05 -17.46
C SER A 287 3.83 -15.95 -16.49
N PRO A 288 3.42 -14.76 -16.97
CA PRO A 288 2.81 -13.72 -16.15
C PRO A 288 1.66 -14.23 -15.25
N PHE A 289 0.74 -15.06 -15.78
CA PHE A 289 -0.32 -15.64 -14.95
C PHE A 289 0.21 -16.54 -13.83
N ALA A 290 1.22 -17.38 -14.08
CA ALA A 290 1.82 -18.19 -13.02
C ALA A 290 2.44 -17.33 -11.92
N VAL A 291 3.07 -16.21 -12.27
CA VAL A 291 3.64 -15.26 -11.30
C VAL A 291 2.54 -14.52 -10.54
N MET A 292 1.49 -14.05 -11.21
CA MET A 292 0.34 -13.44 -10.55
C MET A 292 -0.37 -14.41 -9.59
N GLY A 293 -0.55 -15.67 -10.00
CA GLY A 293 -1.10 -16.73 -9.15
C GLY A 293 -0.20 -17.05 -7.96
N GLY A 294 1.12 -17.06 -8.16
CA GLY A 294 2.08 -17.25 -7.07
C GLY A 294 2.01 -16.14 -6.02
N ARG A 295 1.87 -14.87 -6.45
CA ARG A 295 1.61 -13.73 -5.55
C ARG A 295 0.35 -13.93 -4.74
N ILE A 296 -0.77 -14.24 -5.40
CA ILE A 296 -2.08 -14.41 -4.75
C ILE A 296 -2.00 -15.46 -3.64
N LEU A 297 -1.44 -16.64 -3.96
CA LEU A 297 -1.31 -17.72 -3.00
C LEU A 297 -0.34 -17.39 -1.86
N GLY A 298 0.83 -16.82 -2.17
CA GLY A 298 1.82 -16.46 -1.14
C GLY A 298 1.33 -15.38 -0.18
N THR A 299 0.61 -14.38 -0.67
CA THR A 299 -0.03 -13.36 0.18
C THR A 299 -1.11 -13.97 1.07
N ALA A 300 -1.96 -14.85 0.53
CA ALA A 300 -2.99 -15.54 1.31
C ALA A 300 -2.38 -16.44 2.39
N MET A 301 -1.32 -17.18 2.07
CA MET A 301 -0.58 -18.02 3.01
C MET A 301 0.05 -17.19 4.13
N THR A 302 0.70 -16.08 3.78
CA THR A 302 1.32 -15.19 4.77
C THR A 302 0.31 -14.59 5.74
N ALA A 303 -0.81 -14.10 5.22
CA ALA A 303 -1.88 -13.62 6.08
C ALA A 303 -2.41 -14.73 7.00
N SER A 304 -2.49 -15.98 6.52
CA SER A 304 -2.93 -17.12 7.32
C SER A 304 -1.96 -17.43 8.45
N THR A 305 -0.66 -17.58 8.15
CA THR A 305 0.40 -17.81 9.14
C THR A 305 0.45 -16.73 10.21
N LEU A 306 0.28 -15.46 9.82
CA LEU A 306 0.32 -14.32 10.73
C LEU A 306 -0.95 -14.16 11.59
N ASN A 307 -2.09 -14.73 11.15
CA ASN A 307 -3.33 -14.75 11.92
C ASN A 307 -3.48 -15.99 12.81
N ASP A 308 -2.73 -17.07 12.56
CA ASP A 308 -2.81 -18.28 13.38
C ASP A 308 -2.40 -17.98 14.83
N PRO A 309 -3.30 -18.14 15.82
CA PRO A 309 -2.98 -17.90 17.22
C PRO A 309 -1.80 -18.72 17.75
N ALA A 310 -1.53 -19.91 17.19
CA ALA A 310 -0.41 -20.75 17.56
C ALA A 310 0.95 -20.07 17.28
N ASN A 311 1.00 -19.15 16.31
CA ASN A 311 2.21 -18.49 15.87
C ASN A 311 2.46 -17.16 16.59
N LYS A 312 1.49 -16.68 17.40
CA LYS A 312 1.51 -15.33 17.98
C LYS A 312 2.78 -15.04 18.77
N GLN A 313 3.22 -15.98 19.61
CA GLN A 313 4.43 -15.79 20.42
C GLN A 313 5.68 -15.63 19.55
N LEU A 314 5.83 -16.48 18.52
CA LEU A 314 6.95 -16.39 17.59
C LEU A 314 6.93 -15.07 16.81
N ILE A 315 5.76 -14.65 16.33
CA ILE A 315 5.58 -13.40 15.58
C ILE A 315 5.96 -12.18 16.43
N ASP A 316 5.48 -12.13 17.68
CA ASP A 316 5.78 -11.04 18.61
C ASP A 316 7.29 -11.00 18.92
N GLN A 317 7.92 -12.16 19.13
CA GLN A 317 9.36 -12.26 19.39
C GLN A 317 10.19 -11.86 18.17
N ALA A 318 9.83 -12.34 16.97
CA ALA A 318 10.52 -12.01 15.71
C ALA A 318 10.47 -10.50 15.41
N TYR A 319 9.31 -9.87 15.63
CA TYR A 319 9.19 -8.41 15.52
C TYR A 319 10.10 -7.71 16.53
N GLN A 320 10.08 -8.11 17.81
CA GLN A 320 10.91 -7.48 18.84
C GLN A 320 12.41 -7.62 18.54
N ASP A 321 12.88 -8.80 18.14
CA ASP A 321 14.29 -9.05 17.83
C ASP A 321 14.76 -8.26 16.61
N ALA A 322 13.95 -8.20 15.55
CA ALA A 322 14.23 -7.37 14.39
C ALA A 322 14.29 -5.87 14.76
N GLN A 323 13.36 -5.38 15.58
CA GLN A 323 13.32 -3.97 15.94
C GLN A 323 14.45 -3.56 16.90
N LYS A 324 14.96 -4.48 17.73
CA LYS A 324 15.93 -4.19 18.80
C LYS A 324 17.24 -3.60 18.28
N ASP A 325 17.89 -4.31 17.37
CA ASP A 325 19.23 -3.98 16.89
C ASP A 325 19.29 -3.68 15.40
N LEU A 326 18.58 -4.44 14.55
CA LEU A 326 18.64 -4.27 13.09
C LEU A 326 18.19 -2.86 12.69
N SER A 327 17.20 -2.28 13.37
CA SER A 327 16.69 -0.93 13.10
C SER A 327 17.76 0.17 13.21
N LYS A 328 18.84 -0.08 13.95
CA LYS A 328 19.97 0.83 14.19
C LYS A 328 21.20 0.51 13.34
N ALA A 329 21.14 -0.56 12.54
CA ALA A 329 22.29 -1.12 11.83
C ALA A 329 22.34 -0.74 10.35
N ALA A 330 21.81 0.44 9.99
CA ALA A 330 21.85 0.91 8.61
C ALA A 330 23.30 1.22 8.19
N ASP A 331 23.75 0.59 7.11
CA ASP A 331 25.00 0.89 6.44
C ASP A 331 24.74 1.86 5.29
N SER A 332 25.16 3.12 5.44
CA SER A 332 24.97 4.17 4.43
C SER A 332 25.82 3.96 3.17
N THR A 333 26.81 3.06 3.22
CA THR A 333 27.65 2.71 2.07
C THR A 333 27.10 1.53 1.25
N ALA A 334 26.17 0.77 1.83
CA ALA A 334 25.55 -0.37 1.16
C ALA A 334 24.70 0.10 -0.03
N LYS A 335 24.82 -0.63 -1.15
CA LYS A 335 24.04 -0.35 -2.36
C LYS A 335 22.57 -0.71 -2.14
N ASP A 336 21.70 0.29 -2.16
CA ASP A 336 20.24 0.11 -2.10
C ASP A 336 19.60 0.19 -3.49
N THR A 337 19.38 -0.96 -4.12
CA THR A 337 18.72 -1.04 -5.45
C THR A 337 17.23 -0.65 -5.39
N PHE A 338 16.65 -0.52 -4.21
CA PHE A 338 15.25 -0.16 -3.99
C PHE A 338 15.09 1.21 -3.30
N ALA A 339 16.13 2.07 -3.31
CA ALA A 339 16.04 3.41 -2.73
C ALA A 339 15.06 4.34 -3.48
N ASN A 340 14.88 4.13 -4.79
CA ASN A 340 14.02 4.98 -5.61
C ASN A 340 12.55 4.58 -5.49
N TYR A 341 11.80 5.36 -4.71
CA TYR A 341 10.37 5.16 -4.50
C TYR A 341 9.55 5.16 -5.81
N GLN A 342 9.81 6.08 -6.73
CA GLN A 342 9.01 6.20 -7.98
C GLN A 342 9.25 5.02 -8.91
N GLN A 343 10.49 4.54 -8.97
CA GLN A 343 10.82 3.33 -9.73
C GLN A 343 10.14 2.10 -9.12
N ASN A 344 10.21 1.93 -7.80
CA ASN A 344 9.53 0.82 -7.11
C ASN A 344 8.01 0.85 -7.33
N LEU A 345 7.39 2.03 -7.24
CA LEU A 345 5.96 2.20 -7.49
C LEU A 345 5.60 1.78 -8.91
N LYS A 346 6.37 2.25 -9.90
CA LYS A 346 6.17 1.90 -11.32
C LYS A 346 6.30 0.39 -11.54
N ASP A 347 7.38 -0.21 -11.04
CA ASP A 347 7.69 -1.62 -11.25
C ASP A 347 6.68 -2.53 -10.57
N TYR A 348 6.35 -2.26 -9.29
CA TYR A 348 5.34 -3.03 -8.58
C TYR A 348 3.97 -2.89 -9.25
N THR A 349 3.56 -1.67 -9.62
CA THR A 349 2.26 -1.44 -10.29
C THR A 349 2.16 -2.18 -11.62
N TYR A 350 3.22 -2.18 -12.43
CA TYR A 350 3.27 -2.97 -13.65
C TYR A 350 3.10 -4.47 -13.35
N ARG A 351 3.83 -5.01 -12.37
CA ARG A 351 3.82 -6.44 -12.01
C ARG A 351 2.54 -6.92 -11.34
N LEU A 352 1.66 -6.00 -10.89
CA LEU A 352 0.32 -6.37 -10.42
C LEU A 352 -0.58 -6.91 -11.53
N THR A 353 -0.36 -6.48 -12.78
CA THR A 353 -1.24 -6.80 -13.93
C THR A 353 -0.50 -7.15 -15.20
N TYR A 354 0.82 -7.01 -15.27
CA TYR A 354 1.65 -7.20 -16.47
C TYR A 354 1.16 -6.44 -17.72
N GLY A 355 0.35 -5.39 -17.53
CA GLY A 355 -0.28 -4.66 -18.63
C GLY A 355 -1.38 -5.45 -19.38
N PHE A 356 -1.99 -6.46 -18.76
CA PHE A 356 -3.27 -7.00 -19.24
C PHE A 356 -4.36 -5.91 -19.17
N LYS A 357 -5.30 -5.96 -20.10
CA LYS A 357 -6.50 -5.13 -20.05
C LYS A 357 -7.60 -5.84 -19.24
N PRO A 358 -8.58 -5.10 -18.69
CA PRO A 358 -9.76 -5.73 -18.10
C PRO A 358 -10.49 -6.62 -19.12
N ILE A 359 -10.87 -7.82 -18.69
CA ILE A 359 -11.65 -8.83 -19.43
C ILE A 359 -13.09 -8.93 -18.94
N SER A 360 -13.45 -8.21 -17.88
CA SER A 360 -14.82 -8.06 -17.39
C SER A 360 -15.03 -6.69 -16.74
N SER A 361 -16.20 -6.47 -16.12
CA SER A 361 -16.55 -5.18 -15.52
C SER A 361 -15.52 -4.71 -14.48
N THR A 362 -15.13 -3.45 -14.56
CA THR A 362 -14.23 -2.77 -13.62
C THR A 362 -14.95 -2.10 -12.45
N THR A 363 -16.27 -2.25 -12.36
CA THR A 363 -17.12 -1.56 -11.39
C THR A 363 -17.51 -2.40 -10.18
N LYS A 364 -17.11 -3.68 -10.11
CA LYS A 364 -17.38 -4.50 -8.92
C LYS A 364 -16.67 -3.88 -7.71
N PRO A 365 -17.36 -3.70 -6.57
CA PRO A 365 -16.78 -3.21 -5.34
C PRO A 365 -15.52 -4.00 -4.95
N MET A 366 -14.57 -3.35 -4.29
CA MET A 366 -13.41 -4.04 -3.72
C MET A 366 -13.89 -5.00 -2.63
N VAL A 367 -13.26 -6.18 -2.55
CA VAL A 367 -13.44 -7.09 -1.42
C VAL A 367 -12.07 -7.27 -0.79
N VAL A 368 -12.01 -7.13 0.53
CA VAL A 368 -10.79 -7.40 1.28
C VAL A 368 -10.96 -8.78 1.92
N PRO A 369 -10.05 -9.74 1.68
CA PRO A 369 -10.13 -11.06 2.29
C PRO A 369 -10.15 -11.01 3.82
N LYS A 370 -10.73 -12.01 4.47
CA LYS A 370 -10.66 -12.13 5.95
C LYS A 370 -9.19 -12.24 6.38
N GLY A 371 -8.81 -11.49 7.41
CA GLY A 371 -7.47 -11.55 8.01
C GLY A 371 -6.38 -10.75 7.28
N ALA A 372 -6.63 -10.23 6.07
CA ALA A 372 -5.64 -9.47 5.30
C ALA A 372 -5.11 -8.21 6.03
N GLU A 373 -5.82 -7.70 7.05
CA GLU A 373 -5.39 -6.57 7.88
C GLU A 373 -4.05 -6.82 8.57
N VAL A 374 -3.73 -8.07 8.88
CA VAL A 374 -2.48 -8.44 9.54
C VAL A 374 -1.27 -8.01 8.72
N LEU A 375 -1.40 -7.98 7.38
CA LEU A 375 -0.34 -7.59 6.45
C LEU A 375 0.07 -6.12 6.59
N LEU A 376 -0.76 -5.28 7.21
CA LEU A 376 -0.46 -3.87 7.49
C LEU A 376 -0.22 -3.58 8.97
N LYS A 377 -0.34 -4.59 9.85
CA LYS A 377 -0.42 -4.38 11.31
C LYS A 377 0.80 -3.66 11.88
N THR A 378 2.00 -4.03 11.49
CA THR A 378 3.25 -3.40 11.97
C THR A 378 3.64 -2.16 11.17
N ARG A 379 3.19 -2.06 9.91
CA ARG A 379 3.38 -0.87 9.08
C ARG A 379 2.49 0.30 9.51
N LEU A 380 1.24 0.03 9.88
CA LEU A 380 0.24 1.01 10.32
C LEU A 380 -0.29 0.63 11.73
N PRO A 381 0.57 0.65 12.76
CA PRO A 381 0.25 0.08 14.08
C PRO A 381 -0.73 0.93 14.91
N TYR A 382 -0.93 2.19 14.54
CA TYR A 382 -1.86 3.12 15.18
C TYR A 382 -3.30 3.01 14.63
N LEU A 383 -3.52 2.19 13.59
CA LEU A 383 -4.85 1.91 13.06
C LEU A 383 -5.48 0.70 13.76
N SER A 384 -6.81 0.67 13.83
CA SER A 384 -7.57 -0.54 14.15
C SER A 384 -7.61 -1.51 12.95
N ASP A 385 -8.06 -2.75 13.17
CA ASP A 385 -8.25 -3.71 12.07
C ASP A 385 -9.26 -3.18 11.05
N ALA A 386 -10.39 -2.63 11.50
CA ALA A 386 -11.39 -2.02 10.61
C ALA A 386 -10.78 -0.91 9.72
N GLN A 387 -9.88 -0.10 10.27
CA GLN A 387 -9.18 0.95 9.53
C GLN A 387 -8.13 0.38 8.56
N ARG A 388 -7.35 -0.64 8.96
CA ARG A 388 -6.43 -1.33 8.04
C ARG A 388 -7.19 -1.98 6.88
N ARG A 389 -8.36 -2.55 7.16
CA ARG A 389 -9.26 -3.09 6.15
C ARG A 389 -9.78 -2.01 5.22
N GLU A 390 -10.18 -0.84 5.71
CA GLU A 390 -10.56 0.31 4.86
C GLU A 390 -9.37 0.79 4.02
N VAL A 391 -8.13 0.79 4.55
CA VAL A 391 -6.93 1.07 3.77
C VAL A 391 -6.78 0.08 2.62
N LEU A 392 -6.86 -1.23 2.88
CA LEU A 392 -6.79 -2.27 1.84
C LEU A 392 -7.92 -2.13 0.81
N TYR A 393 -9.12 -1.81 1.28
CA TYR A 393 -10.31 -1.62 0.43
C TYR A 393 -10.13 -0.43 -0.52
N THR A 394 -9.68 0.72 0.00
CA THR A 394 -9.59 1.98 -0.76
C THR A 394 -8.32 2.09 -1.61
N THR A 395 -7.34 1.22 -1.37
CA THR A 395 -6.11 1.15 -2.17
C THR A 395 -6.08 -0.03 -3.15
N GLY A 396 -7.06 -0.93 -3.06
CA GLY A 396 -7.21 -2.08 -3.93
C GLY A 396 -7.34 -1.73 -5.42
N LEU A 397 -7.01 -2.70 -6.26
CA LEU A 397 -7.12 -2.56 -7.72
C LEU A 397 -8.60 -2.62 -8.15
N PRO A 398 -8.95 -1.97 -9.28
CA PRO A 398 -10.25 -2.19 -9.92
C PRO A 398 -10.45 -3.68 -10.25
N SER A 399 -11.72 -4.08 -10.30
CA SER A 399 -12.10 -5.43 -10.75
C SER A 399 -11.86 -5.63 -12.25
N GLY A 400 -12.05 -6.86 -12.70
CA GLY A 400 -12.15 -7.18 -14.12
C GLY A 400 -10.83 -7.45 -14.83
N TYR A 401 -9.69 -7.16 -14.22
CA TYR A 401 -8.39 -7.62 -14.73
C TYR A 401 -8.24 -9.14 -14.56
N PRO A 402 -7.58 -9.84 -15.51
CA PRO A 402 -7.25 -11.24 -15.36
C PRO A 402 -6.56 -11.53 -14.02
N MET A 403 -6.86 -12.68 -13.42
CA MET A 403 -6.35 -13.14 -12.13
C MET A 403 -6.75 -12.32 -10.90
N LEU A 404 -7.35 -11.13 -11.03
CA LEU A 404 -7.59 -10.28 -9.86
C LEU A 404 -8.91 -10.56 -9.15
N ASP A 405 -9.96 -10.98 -9.87
CA ASP A 405 -11.28 -11.28 -9.30
C ASP A 405 -11.35 -12.71 -8.72
N ASP A 406 -10.40 -13.08 -7.86
CA ASP A 406 -10.47 -14.33 -7.08
C ASP A 406 -11.63 -14.32 -6.08
N PRO A 407 -12.05 -15.47 -5.52
CA PRO A 407 -13.25 -15.57 -4.69
C PRO A 407 -13.29 -14.64 -3.46
N GLU A 408 -12.14 -14.28 -2.88
CA GLU A 408 -12.07 -13.46 -1.66
C GLU A 408 -11.45 -12.06 -1.87
N GLY A 409 -10.79 -11.83 -3.01
CA GLY A 409 -10.20 -10.55 -3.38
C GLY A 409 -8.69 -10.40 -3.08
N TRP A 410 -7.97 -11.51 -2.85
CA TRP A 410 -6.52 -11.52 -2.65
C TRP A 410 -5.75 -10.90 -3.82
N GLY A 411 -6.16 -11.17 -5.05
CA GLY A 411 -5.57 -10.65 -6.27
C GLY A 411 -5.67 -9.14 -6.40
N ARG A 412 -6.72 -8.51 -5.83
CA ARG A 412 -6.91 -7.07 -5.91
C ARG A 412 -6.15 -6.28 -4.84
N LEU A 413 -5.49 -6.93 -3.88
CA LEU A 413 -4.68 -6.24 -2.89
C LEU A 413 -3.50 -5.51 -3.56
N ASN A 414 -3.29 -4.25 -3.17
CA ASN A 414 -2.16 -3.42 -3.56
C ASN A 414 -1.39 -2.97 -2.30
N LEU A 415 -0.57 -3.88 -1.76
CA LEU A 415 0.14 -3.65 -0.49
C LEU A 415 1.13 -2.47 -0.57
N PHE A 416 1.72 -2.22 -1.73
CA PHE A 416 2.60 -1.08 -1.93
C PHE A 416 1.86 0.25 -1.72
N LYS A 417 0.66 0.40 -2.31
CA LYS A 417 -0.17 1.59 -2.13
C LYS A 417 -0.78 1.65 -0.73
N ALA A 418 -1.19 0.52 -0.17
CA ALA A 418 -1.75 0.41 1.18
C ALA A 418 -0.77 0.88 2.28
N ALA A 419 0.52 0.60 2.12
CA ALA A 419 1.58 1.06 3.04
C ALA A 419 1.73 2.60 3.11
N ASN A 420 1.10 3.34 2.20
CA ASN A 420 1.06 4.81 2.20
C ASN A 420 -0.17 5.40 2.92
N GLY A 421 -0.97 4.58 3.60
CA GLY A 421 -2.21 5.00 4.27
C GLY A 421 -3.45 4.85 3.39
N PHE A 422 -4.53 5.53 3.74
CA PHE A 422 -5.83 5.44 3.07
C PHE A 422 -5.75 5.86 1.59
N GLY A 423 -6.58 5.27 0.72
CA GLY A 423 -6.81 5.79 -0.63
C GLY A 423 -8.03 6.72 -0.70
N GLU A 424 -8.98 6.52 0.21
CA GLU A 424 -10.21 7.27 0.34
C GLU A 424 -10.64 7.26 1.82
N PHE A 425 -11.30 8.32 2.30
CA PHE A 425 -12.08 8.28 3.52
C PHE A 425 -13.56 8.06 3.19
N LEU A 426 -14.04 6.83 3.40
CA LEU A 426 -15.44 6.49 3.17
C LEU A 426 -16.35 7.13 4.24
N THR A 427 -15.80 7.32 5.44
CA THR A 427 -16.42 8.01 6.58
C THR A 427 -15.39 8.83 7.33
N ASN A 428 -15.79 9.54 8.39
CA ASN A 428 -14.84 10.27 9.22
C ASN A 428 -13.93 9.30 9.99
N THR A 429 -12.62 9.46 9.82
CA THR A 429 -11.60 8.58 10.37
C THR A 429 -10.83 9.28 11.47
N THR A 430 -10.76 8.67 12.65
CA THR A 430 -9.89 9.13 13.75
C THR A 430 -8.62 8.30 13.83
N VAL A 431 -7.46 8.97 13.79
CA VAL A 431 -6.15 8.36 13.93
C VAL A 431 -5.53 8.80 15.24
N THR A 432 -5.25 7.85 16.14
CA THR A 432 -4.66 8.10 17.46
C THR A 432 -3.25 7.52 17.50
N MET A 433 -2.24 8.40 17.47
CA MET A 433 -0.82 8.03 17.45
C MET A 433 -0.17 8.30 18.80
N ASP A 434 0.74 7.43 19.25
CA ASP A 434 1.40 7.53 20.55
C ASP A 434 2.92 7.66 20.40
N ALA A 435 3.43 8.88 20.64
CA ALA A 435 4.86 9.19 20.58
C ALA A 435 5.72 8.34 21.53
N SER A 436 5.18 7.91 22.68
CA SER A 436 5.95 7.14 23.66
C SER A 436 6.29 5.72 23.18
N LYS A 437 5.57 5.21 22.18
CA LYS A 437 5.79 3.86 21.61
C LYS A 437 6.86 3.82 20.52
N GLY A 438 7.39 4.97 20.08
CA GLY A 438 8.41 5.04 19.03
C GLY A 438 7.93 4.55 17.66
N GLY A 439 8.88 4.41 16.72
CA GLY A 439 8.60 3.93 15.35
C GLY A 439 7.42 4.62 14.68
N TYR A 440 6.59 3.85 13.98
CA TYR A 440 5.40 4.38 13.29
C TYR A 440 4.27 4.84 14.22
N GLN A 441 4.27 4.45 15.50
CA GLN A 441 3.34 5.04 16.48
C GLN A 441 3.72 6.49 16.80
N ALA A 442 5.01 6.81 16.75
CA ALA A 442 5.49 8.15 17.02
C ALA A 442 5.42 9.08 15.82
N ALA A 443 5.81 8.61 14.63
CA ALA A 443 5.75 9.41 13.42
C ALA A 443 5.51 8.54 12.17
N ASP A 444 4.63 8.99 11.28
CA ASP A 444 4.39 8.35 9.99
C ASP A 444 4.05 9.36 8.89
N THR A 445 4.20 8.95 7.64
CA THR A 445 3.89 9.76 6.46
C THR A 445 2.92 9.03 5.54
N TRP A 446 1.80 9.67 5.23
CA TRP A 446 0.85 9.21 4.23
C TRP A 446 1.09 9.89 2.88
N LYS A 447 1.24 9.06 1.85
CA LYS A 447 1.63 9.50 0.49
C LYS A 447 0.52 9.40 -0.54
N ASN A 448 -0.56 8.68 -0.25
CA ASN A 448 -1.67 8.55 -1.17
C ASN A 448 -2.38 9.91 -1.35
N ALA A 449 -2.88 10.15 -2.56
CA ALA A 449 -3.90 11.17 -2.78
C ALA A 449 -5.22 10.62 -2.21
N ILE A 450 -5.65 11.15 -1.06
CA ILE A 450 -6.82 10.66 -0.33
C ILE A 450 -8.06 11.42 -0.80
N SER A 451 -9.04 10.70 -1.32
CA SER A 451 -10.34 11.23 -1.73
C SER A 451 -11.45 10.89 -0.72
N GLY A 452 -12.71 11.14 -1.08
CA GLY A 452 -13.87 10.62 -0.35
C GLY A 452 -14.68 11.67 0.39
N LYS A 453 -15.84 11.26 0.91
CA LYS A 453 -16.76 12.15 1.64
C LYS A 453 -16.34 12.36 3.11
N GLY A 454 -15.53 11.46 3.66
CA GLY A 454 -15.07 11.50 5.04
C GLY A 454 -14.02 12.58 5.31
N GLY A 455 -13.70 12.76 6.58
CA GLY A 455 -12.66 13.66 7.07
C GLY A 455 -11.68 12.97 8.02
N LEU A 456 -10.58 13.65 8.31
CA LEU A 456 -9.52 13.17 9.20
C LEU A 456 -9.62 13.83 10.57
N THR A 457 -9.60 13.05 11.64
CA THR A 457 -9.30 13.52 13.00
C THR A 457 -7.95 12.97 13.45
N LYS A 458 -6.95 13.84 13.61
CA LYS A 458 -5.66 13.50 14.19
C LYS A 458 -5.70 13.69 15.71
N ALA A 459 -5.44 12.61 16.44
CA ALA A 459 -5.40 12.55 17.90
C ALA A 459 -4.13 11.84 18.39
N GLY A 460 -3.94 11.82 19.71
CA GLY A 460 -2.74 11.28 20.36
C GLY A 460 -1.48 12.13 20.13
N SER A 461 -0.42 11.82 20.88
CA SER A 461 0.81 12.61 20.95
C SER A 461 1.72 12.51 19.72
N GLY A 462 1.56 11.50 18.86
CA GLY A 462 2.41 11.28 17.69
C GLY A 462 2.23 12.29 16.55
N GLN A 463 3.04 12.17 15.52
CA GLN A 463 3.05 13.01 14.32
C GLN A 463 2.55 12.26 13.08
N LEU A 464 1.63 12.86 12.33
CA LEU A 464 1.25 12.39 11.00
C LEU A 464 1.65 13.44 9.96
N THR A 465 2.32 13.02 8.89
CA THR A 465 2.65 13.88 7.76
C THR A 465 1.80 13.52 6.54
N LEU A 466 1.13 14.50 5.94
CA LEU A 466 0.36 14.35 4.72
C LEU A 466 1.11 14.99 3.54
N ILE A 467 1.45 14.18 2.54
CA ILE A 467 2.16 14.66 1.33
C ILE A 467 1.37 14.49 0.04
N GLY A 468 0.26 13.75 0.09
CA GLY A 468 -0.63 13.52 -1.04
C GLY A 468 -1.44 14.76 -1.44
N ASP A 469 -1.87 14.77 -2.70
CA ASP A 469 -2.81 15.75 -3.24
C ASP A 469 -4.23 15.34 -2.86
N ASN A 470 -4.68 15.75 -1.67
CA ASN A 470 -5.90 15.22 -1.08
C ASN A 470 -7.14 15.99 -1.56
N THR A 471 -8.27 15.29 -1.67
CA THR A 471 -9.55 15.83 -2.13
C THR A 471 -10.74 15.47 -1.25
N TYR A 472 -10.51 14.79 -0.12
CA TYR A 472 -11.58 14.40 0.80
C TYR A 472 -12.37 15.62 1.32
N ALA A 473 -13.68 15.46 1.48
CA ALA A 473 -14.60 16.59 1.72
C ALA A 473 -14.92 16.85 3.19
N GLY A 474 -14.77 15.86 4.08
CA GLY A 474 -15.20 15.95 5.48
C GLY A 474 -14.36 16.88 6.37
N GLY A 475 -13.26 17.43 5.85
CA GLY A 475 -12.35 18.33 6.56
C GLY A 475 -11.36 17.62 7.46
N THR A 476 -10.54 18.42 8.14
CA THR A 476 -9.46 17.96 9.02
C THR A 476 -9.60 18.57 10.40
N THR A 477 -9.55 17.73 11.44
CA THR A 477 -9.52 18.14 12.85
C THR A 477 -8.25 17.64 13.53
N VAL A 478 -7.52 18.51 14.22
CA VAL A 478 -6.29 18.17 14.95
C VAL A 478 -6.53 18.40 16.45
N LYS A 479 -6.77 17.31 17.19
CA LYS A 479 -7.04 17.35 18.64
C LYS A 479 -5.77 17.31 19.48
N ALA A 480 -4.75 16.58 19.03
CA ALA A 480 -3.50 16.42 19.75
C ALA A 480 -2.34 15.98 18.83
N GLY A 481 -1.11 16.12 19.34
CA GLY A 481 0.11 15.81 18.61
C GLY A 481 0.32 16.75 17.43
N THR A 482 0.98 16.27 16.39
CA THR A 482 1.33 17.10 15.22
C THR A 482 0.73 16.52 13.94
N LEU A 483 0.16 17.40 13.11
CA LEU A 483 -0.17 17.14 11.72
C LEU A 483 0.70 18.02 10.82
N VAL A 484 1.51 17.42 9.94
CA VAL A 484 2.37 18.15 9.01
C VAL A 484 1.77 18.13 7.61
N ALA A 485 1.66 19.30 6.98
CA ALA A 485 1.25 19.46 5.59
C ALA A 485 2.47 19.76 4.71
N GLN A 486 2.72 18.91 3.71
CA GLN A 486 3.81 19.10 2.73
C GLN A 486 3.31 19.22 1.29
N ASN A 487 2.00 19.45 1.11
CA ASN A 487 1.37 19.66 -0.19
C ASN A 487 0.36 20.80 -0.10
N ASP A 488 0.08 21.48 -1.22
CA ASP A 488 -0.93 22.54 -1.30
C ASP A 488 -2.31 22.03 -0.84
N HIS A 489 -2.72 20.85 -1.29
CA HIS A 489 -4.03 20.28 -0.93
C HIS A 489 -3.94 19.26 0.21
N ALA A 490 -2.97 19.37 1.11
CA ALA A 490 -2.79 18.39 2.19
C ALA A 490 -4.05 18.18 3.06
N PHE A 491 -4.88 19.21 3.26
CA PHE A 491 -6.08 19.17 4.10
C PHE A 491 -7.38 18.82 3.37
N GLY A 492 -7.31 18.46 2.08
CA GLY A 492 -8.48 18.15 1.28
C GLY A 492 -9.34 19.37 0.95
N ASN A 493 -10.62 19.13 0.67
CA ASN A 493 -11.58 20.14 0.23
C ASN A 493 -12.43 20.74 1.37
N GLY A 494 -12.20 20.31 2.61
CA GLY A 494 -12.98 20.74 3.77
C GLY A 494 -12.33 21.86 4.59
N SER A 495 -12.92 22.11 5.77
CA SER A 495 -12.38 23.02 6.79
C SER A 495 -11.21 22.40 7.56
N LEU A 496 -10.35 23.24 8.13
CA LEU A 496 -9.29 22.85 9.05
C LEU A 496 -9.57 23.37 10.46
N THR A 497 -9.67 22.46 11.43
CA THR A 497 -9.91 22.79 12.84
C THR A 497 -8.74 22.29 13.70
N LEU A 498 -8.12 23.17 14.46
CA LEU A 498 -7.14 22.81 15.49
C LEU A 498 -7.79 22.97 16.86
N ASP A 499 -7.97 21.86 17.56
CA ASP A 499 -8.70 21.73 18.83
C ASP A 499 -7.77 21.29 19.99
N GLY A 500 -6.50 21.67 19.91
CA GLY A 500 -5.49 21.43 20.95
C GLY A 500 -4.14 20.95 20.43
N GLY A 501 -4.07 20.40 19.21
CA GLY A 501 -2.81 19.96 18.60
C GLY A 501 -2.08 21.04 17.80
N THR A 502 -1.01 20.60 17.14
CA THR A 502 -0.17 21.42 16.28
C THR A 502 -0.38 21.07 14.81
N VAL A 503 -0.52 22.09 13.97
CA VAL A 503 -0.32 21.95 12.52
C VAL A 503 1.00 22.60 12.12
N THR A 504 1.84 21.87 11.39
CA THR A 504 3.06 22.43 10.78
C THR A 504 2.88 22.54 9.27
N LEU A 505 3.02 23.75 8.74
CA LEU A 505 3.13 24.00 7.31
C LEU A 505 4.58 23.80 6.89
N SER A 506 4.80 22.83 5.99
CA SER A 506 6.11 22.46 5.45
C SER A 506 6.06 22.40 3.91
N ALA A 507 5.31 23.33 3.31
CA ALA A 507 5.20 23.55 1.89
C ALA A 507 5.02 25.05 1.60
N LYS A 508 5.57 25.50 0.46
CA LYS A 508 5.57 26.93 0.04
C LYS A 508 4.18 27.56 0.08
N HIS A 509 3.15 26.76 -0.18
CA HIS A 509 1.76 27.17 -0.13
C HIS A 509 0.91 25.97 0.27
N VAL A 510 -0.03 26.20 1.19
CA VAL A 510 -1.03 25.22 1.64
C VAL A 510 -2.42 25.86 1.61
N THR A 511 -3.38 25.19 1.00
CA THR A 511 -4.75 25.66 0.87
C THR A 511 -5.67 24.98 1.89
N VAL A 512 -6.48 25.79 2.57
CA VAL A 512 -7.64 25.37 3.35
C VAL A 512 -8.88 25.85 2.58
N LYS A 513 -9.56 24.92 1.90
CA LYS A 513 -10.74 25.24 1.07
C LYS A 513 -11.93 25.73 1.89
N GLY A 514 -12.10 25.21 3.10
CA GLY A 514 -13.16 25.61 4.01
C GLY A 514 -12.77 26.76 4.93
N THR A 515 -13.27 26.69 6.16
CA THR A 515 -12.93 27.59 7.26
C THR A 515 -11.68 27.09 7.97
N TYR A 516 -10.86 28.02 8.46
CA TYR A 516 -9.79 27.72 9.40
C TYR A 516 -10.20 28.15 10.81
N HIS A 517 -10.14 27.23 11.77
CA HIS A 517 -10.41 27.49 13.18
C HIS A 517 -9.26 27.00 14.06
N GLN A 518 -8.69 27.88 14.87
CA GLN A 518 -7.70 27.53 15.88
C GLN A 518 -8.22 27.84 17.29
N ALA A 519 -8.26 26.82 18.15
CA ALA A 519 -8.62 26.95 19.56
C ALA A 519 -7.47 27.55 20.40
N LYS A 520 -7.78 27.90 21.66
CA LYS A 520 -6.83 28.57 22.57
C LYS A 520 -5.56 27.76 22.89
N ASP A 521 -5.67 26.43 22.92
CA ASP A 521 -4.55 25.56 23.32
C ASP A 521 -3.84 24.97 22.09
N ALA A 522 -4.27 25.34 20.88
CA ALA A 522 -3.71 24.86 19.62
C ALA A 522 -2.55 25.73 19.11
N THR A 523 -1.73 25.14 18.23
CA THR A 523 -0.58 25.81 17.61
C THR A 523 -0.58 25.68 16.09
N LEU A 524 -0.39 26.79 15.39
CA LEU A 524 0.01 26.82 13.99
C LEU A 524 1.50 27.10 13.92
N HIS A 525 2.26 26.20 13.31
CA HIS A 525 3.67 26.35 13.02
C HIS A 525 3.87 26.56 11.52
N VAL A 526 4.56 27.63 11.14
CA VAL A 526 4.82 27.99 9.75
C VAL A 526 6.33 28.07 9.53
N ASN A 527 6.84 27.22 8.65
CA ASN A 527 8.25 27.22 8.30
C ASN A 527 8.64 28.47 7.48
N ALA A 528 9.94 28.66 7.36
CA ALA A 528 10.57 29.76 6.63
C ALA A 528 10.11 29.81 5.16
N GLY A 529 9.40 30.88 4.78
CA GLY A 529 8.89 31.08 3.42
C GLY A 529 7.58 30.35 3.09
N ASP A 530 7.06 29.55 4.02
CA ASP A 530 5.78 28.87 3.86
C ASP A 530 4.61 29.78 4.25
N ARG A 531 3.43 29.43 3.74
CA ARG A 531 2.17 30.15 4.03
C ARG A 531 0.96 29.29 3.77
N ALA A 532 -0.16 29.65 4.41
CA ALA A 532 -1.46 29.09 4.07
C ALA A 532 -2.42 30.12 3.45
N THR A 533 -3.31 29.64 2.59
CA THR A 533 -4.47 30.39 2.10
C THR A 533 -5.74 29.69 2.56
N VAL A 534 -6.61 30.44 3.23
CA VAL A 534 -7.93 29.99 3.64
C VAL A 534 -8.94 30.62 2.70
N ASP A 535 -9.65 29.81 1.92
CA ASP A 535 -10.67 30.33 1.00
C ASP A 535 -11.86 30.91 1.79
N GLY A 536 -12.21 30.26 2.91
CA GLY A 536 -13.23 30.71 3.85
C GLY A 536 -12.73 31.71 4.90
N SER A 537 -13.41 31.75 6.04
CA SER A 537 -13.03 32.58 7.18
C SER A 537 -11.93 31.95 8.03
N ALA A 538 -11.16 32.80 8.72
CA ALA A 538 -10.16 32.40 9.70
C ALA A 538 -10.56 32.88 11.10
N HIS A 539 -10.66 31.93 12.04
CA HIS A 539 -10.87 32.18 13.47
C HIS A 539 -9.55 31.92 14.19
N LEU A 540 -8.90 32.99 14.66
CA LEU A 540 -7.55 32.94 15.23
C LEU A 540 -7.60 33.04 16.76
N ASN A 541 -6.91 32.12 17.43
CA ASN A 541 -6.65 32.07 18.87
C ASN A 541 -5.34 31.30 19.11
N GLY A 542 -4.95 31.04 20.34
CA GLY A 542 -3.82 30.17 20.68
C GLY A 542 -2.48 30.67 20.16
N THR A 543 -1.60 29.74 19.77
CA THR A 543 -0.20 30.06 19.45
C THR A 543 0.06 30.06 17.94
N LEU A 544 0.76 31.09 17.46
CA LEU A 544 1.44 31.08 16.17
C LEU A 544 2.94 30.97 16.39
N VAL A 545 3.59 30.02 15.71
CA VAL A 545 5.05 29.92 15.62
C VAL A 545 5.45 30.14 14.16
N VAL A 546 6.37 31.06 13.91
CA VAL A 546 6.90 31.32 12.56
C VAL A 546 8.41 31.23 12.59
N ASN A 547 8.97 30.39 11.72
CA ASN A 547 10.41 30.31 11.50
C ASN A 547 10.79 31.30 10.40
N GLY A 548 11.82 32.10 10.63
CA GLY A 548 12.31 33.09 9.67
C GLY A 548 13.10 32.47 8.52
N ALA A 549 12.76 32.84 7.30
CA ALA A 549 13.75 32.93 6.22
C ALA A 549 14.44 34.30 6.32
N LYS A 550 15.56 34.52 5.64
CA LYS A 550 16.25 35.84 5.53
C LYS A 550 15.38 37.00 4.96
N SER A 551 14.06 36.86 4.86
CA SER A 551 13.12 37.89 4.42
C SER A 551 12.60 38.73 5.59
N LYS A 552 12.72 40.06 5.48
CA LYS A 552 12.16 41.03 6.43
C LYS A 552 10.63 41.11 6.44
N ASN A 553 9.95 40.40 5.53
CA ASN A 553 8.50 40.36 5.38
C ASN A 553 8.04 38.96 4.93
N GLN A 554 7.21 38.29 5.73
CA GLN A 554 6.62 36.99 5.38
C GLN A 554 5.10 37.06 5.52
N THR A 555 4.36 36.67 4.48
CA THR A 555 2.93 36.41 4.64
C THR A 555 2.76 35.01 5.20
N VAL A 556 2.03 34.89 6.31
CA VAL A 556 1.84 33.62 7.03
C VAL A 556 0.51 32.98 6.64
N LEU A 557 -0.55 33.80 6.61
CA LEU A 557 -1.91 33.36 6.35
C LEU A 557 -2.64 34.40 5.52
N THR A 558 -3.40 33.97 4.51
CA THR A 558 -4.41 34.79 3.83
C THR A 558 -5.80 34.18 4.03
N PHE A 559 -6.84 35.03 4.05
CA PHE A 559 -8.22 34.60 4.29
C PHE A 559 -9.23 35.58 3.68
N SER A 560 -10.46 35.11 3.44
CA SER A 560 -11.55 35.99 3.00
C SER A 560 -12.07 36.90 4.12
N LYS A 561 -12.11 36.41 5.37
CA LYS A 561 -12.52 37.15 6.56
C LYS A 561 -11.76 36.64 7.79
N ARG A 562 -11.47 37.52 8.75
CA ARG A 562 -10.85 37.16 10.04
C ARG A 562 -11.76 37.47 11.22
N THR A 563 -11.68 36.62 12.23
CA THR A 563 -12.08 36.93 13.61
C THR A 563 -10.95 36.54 14.57
N GLY A 564 -10.77 37.29 15.65
CA GLY A 564 -9.70 37.03 16.62
C GLY A 564 -8.27 37.30 16.13
N LYS A 565 -7.30 37.13 17.02
CA LYS A 565 -5.85 37.19 16.77
C LYS A 565 -5.20 36.00 17.48
N PHE A 566 -3.98 35.62 17.11
CA PHE A 566 -3.23 34.66 17.91
C PHE A 566 -2.96 35.27 19.29
N SER A 567 -3.22 34.51 20.34
CA SER A 567 -3.00 34.92 21.74
C SER A 567 -1.51 34.96 22.09
N HIS A 568 -0.74 34.08 21.47
CA HIS A 568 0.71 34.04 21.59
C HIS A 568 1.36 33.97 20.21
N VAL A 569 2.50 34.64 20.06
CA VAL A 569 3.29 34.63 18.83
C VAL A 569 4.75 34.35 19.21
N LYS A 570 5.35 33.36 18.56
CA LYS A 570 6.80 33.07 18.64
C LYS A 570 7.39 33.27 17.26
N LEU A 571 8.33 34.21 17.16
CA LEU A 571 9.06 34.51 15.93
C LEU A 571 10.49 34.01 16.10
N GLU A 572 10.83 32.92 15.44
CA GLU A 572 12.13 32.25 15.57
C GLU A 572 13.02 32.61 14.38
N GLY A 573 14.25 33.07 14.64
CA GLY A 573 15.19 33.45 13.57
C GLY A 573 14.90 34.80 12.89
N PHE A 574 13.97 35.60 13.43
CA PHE A 574 13.73 36.98 12.99
C PHE A 574 14.54 38.01 13.81
N GLY A 575 14.64 39.24 13.31
CA GLY A 575 15.28 40.35 14.01
C GLY A 575 14.52 40.79 15.28
N LYS A 576 15.18 41.54 16.16
CA LYS A 576 14.58 41.99 17.44
C LYS A 576 13.32 42.86 17.29
N ASN A 577 13.13 43.48 16.11
CA ASN A 577 11.99 44.36 15.82
C ASN A 577 10.83 43.64 15.13
N ALA A 578 11.00 42.35 14.82
CA ALA A 578 10.00 41.55 14.14
C ALA A 578 8.71 41.48 14.93
N HIS A 579 7.59 41.74 14.25
CA HIS A 579 6.27 41.68 14.85
C HIS A 579 5.24 41.21 13.83
N VAL A 580 4.08 40.74 14.33
CA VAL A 580 2.98 40.27 13.48
C VAL A 580 1.99 41.41 13.20
N VAL A 581 1.73 41.64 11.92
CA VAL A 581 0.72 42.59 11.43
C VAL A 581 -0.52 41.82 10.99
N TYR A 582 -1.67 42.23 11.53
CA TYR A 582 -2.98 41.67 11.21
C TYR A 582 -3.76 42.64 10.34
N THR A 583 -4.22 42.18 9.18
CA THR A 583 -5.17 42.91 8.33
C THR A 583 -6.52 42.19 8.29
N ASN A 584 -7.46 42.72 7.51
CA ASN A 584 -8.73 42.05 7.23
C ASN A 584 -8.60 40.85 6.28
N LYS A 585 -7.44 40.68 5.62
CA LYS A 585 -7.22 39.64 4.60
C LYS A 585 -5.94 38.83 4.80
N SER A 586 -5.07 39.19 5.74
CA SER A 586 -3.80 38.51 5.96
C SER A 586 -3.24 38.64 7.37
N VAL A 587 -2.38 37.69 7.73
CA VAL A 587 -1.41 37.77 8.83
C VAL A 587 -0.01 37.79 8.21
N LYS A 588 0.83 38.75 8.61
CA LYS A 588 2.20 38.91 8.11
C LYS A 588 3.18 39.11 9.26
N VAL A 589 4.43 38.69 9.10
CA VAL A 589 5.56 39.09 9.93
C VAL A 589 6.31 40.21 9.22
N THR A 590 6.66 41.28 9.92
CA THR A 590 7.38 42.46 9.42
C THR A 590 8.43 42.92 10.43
N ASP A 591 9.55 43.46 9.96
CA ASP A 591 10.65 44.03 10.78
C ASP A 591 10.64 45.57 10.86
#